data_AF-A0A550HL98-F1
#
_entry.id   AF-A0A550HL98-F1
#
_cell.length_a   1.000
_cell.length_b   1.000
_cell.length_c   1.000
_cell.angle_alpha   90.00
_cell.angle_beta   90.00
_cell.angle_gamma   90.00
#
_symmetry.space_group_name_H-M   'P 1'
#
loop_
_entity.id
_entity.type
_entity.pdbx_description
1 polymer ?
#
loop_
_entity_poly.entity_id
_entity_poly.type
_entity_poly.pdbx_seq_one_letter_code
_entity_poly.pdbx_strand_id
1 'polypeptide(L)'
;MSQPTPREIMDGFEAARAKTFYYMAQALIDELGEEKGRYVIRDTVYKMSKASGEATRRNYEKRGIENTWENHRAENGPVYSVAWIGGTVVNEPKLKVIEYTYCPYGSAFTRMGKGAEELGDIYCSVTDDAFWSGFNPEWRVEREKTFSRDGVCRLVWRRD
;
A
#
# COMPACT_ATOMS: atom_id res chain seq x y z
N MET A 1 5.49 7.60 -32.28
CA MET A 1 5.66 7.38 -30.83
C MET A 1 5.20 5.95 -30.54
N SER A 2 5.97 5.17 -29.78
CA SER A 2 5.55 3.82 -29.37
C SER A 2 4.35 3.92 -28.42
N GLN A 3 3.48 2.91 -28.43
CA GLN A 3 2.46 2.77 -27.38
C GLN A 3 3.16 2.52 -26.03
N PRO A 4 2.62 3.07 -24.92
CA PRO A 4 3.16 2.84 -23.59
C PRO A 4 2.94 1.38 -23.17
N THR A 5 3.92 0.83 -22.47
CA THR A 5 3.87 -0.50 -21.85
C THR A 5 2.87 -0.51 -20.68
N PRO A 6 2.34 -1.69 -20.29
CA PRO A 6 1.47 -1.80 -19.11
C PRO A 6 2.09 -1.24 -17.83
N ARG A 7 3.42 -1.37 -17.68
CA ARG A 7 4.15 -0.80 -16.53
C ARG A 7 4.16 0.72 -16.57
N GLU A 8 4.46 1.34 -17.72
CA GLU A 8 4.42 2.81 -17.87
C GLU A 8 3.02 3.36 -17.59
N ILE A 9 1.97 2.63 -18.00
CA ILE A 9 0.58 2.98 -17.68
C ILE A 9 0.35 2.95 -16.16
N MET A 10 0.75 1.87 -15.49
CA MET A 10 0.59 1.74 -14.03
C MET A 10 1.42 2.77 -13.25
N ASP A 11 2.65 3.06 -13.70
CA ASP A 11 3.49 4.11 -13.11
C ASP A 11 2.80 5.48 -13.21
N GLY A 12 2.15 5.77 -14.35
CA GLY A 12 1.36 6.99 -14.54
C GLY A 12 0.15 7.06 -13.58
N PHE A 13 -0.61 5.97 -13.45
CA PHE A 13 -1.76 5.90 -12.54
C PHE A 13 -1.34 6.09 -11.07
N GLU A 14 -0.31 5.39 -10.62
CA GLU A 14 0.18 5.48 -9.25
C GLU A 14 0.82 6.84 -8.97
N ALA A 15 1.48 7.45 -9.96
CA ALA A 15 2.00 8.81 -9.82
C ALA A 15 0.89 9.86 -9.70
N ALA A 16 -0.21 9.71 -10.44
CA ALA A 16 -1.37 10.58 -10.29
C ALA A 16 -1.99 10.44 -8.89
N ARG A 17 -2.15 9.20 -8.41
CA ARG A 17 -2.67 8.91 -7.07
C ARG A 17 -1.79 9.50 -5.96
N ALA A 18 -0.46 9.34 -6.07
CA ALA A 18 0.50 9.89 -5.12
C ALA A 18 0.41 11.42 -5.07
N LYS A 19 0.31 12.06 -6.24
CA LYS A 19 0.15 13.51 -6.36
C LYS A 19 -1.13 14.01 -5.69
N THR A 20 -2.26 13.34 -5.96
CA THR A 20 -3.54 13.67 -5.31
C THR A 20 -3.43 13.55 -3.79
N PHE A 21 -2.89 12.43 -3.29
CA PHE A 21 -2.70 12.23 -1.86
C PHE A 21 -1.82 13.33 -1.24
N TYR A 22 -0.68 13.64 -1.86
CA TYR A 22 0.25 14.66 -1.36
C TYR A 22 -0.44 16.01 -1.15
N TYR A 23 -1.13 16.54 -2.18
CA TYR A 23 -1.77 17.85 -2.07
C TYR A 23 -2.95 17.86 -1.11
N MET A 24 -3.72 16.76 -1.01
CA MET A 24 -4.77 16.65 0.00
C MET A 24 -4.20 16.62 1.42
N ALA A 25 -3.12 15.86 1.64
CA ALA A 25 -2.44 15.78 2.92
C ALA A 25 -1.81 17.14 3.31
N GLN A 26 -1.16 17.82 2.37
CA GLN A 26 -0.59 19.14 2.60
C GLN A 26 -1.68 20.15 2.99
N ALA A 27 -2.82 20.17 2.28
CA ALA A 27 -3.94 21.05 2.61
C ALA A 27 -4.48 20.80 4.04
N LEU A 28 -4.52 19.54 4.49
CA LEU A 28 -4.91 19.23 5.87
C LEU A 28 -3.91 19.75 6.91
N ILE A 29 -2.62 19.71 6.61
CA ILE A 29 -1.57 20.27 7.48
C ILE A 29 -1.67 21.80 7.52
N ASP A 30 -1.84 22.44 6.37
CA ASP A 30 -1.91 23.89 6.25
C ASP A 30 -3.10 24.45 7.06
N GLU A 31 -4.25 23.77 7.02
CA GLU A 31 -5.47 24.22 7.70
C GLU A 31 -5.55 23.82 9.19
N LEU A 32 -5.02 22.66 9.56
CA LEU A 32 -5.17 22.11 10.92
C LEU A 32 -3.91 22.24 11.79
N GLY A 33 -2.79 22.64 11.18
CA GLY A 33 -1.47 22.58 11.78
C GLY A 33 -0.85 21.18 11.72
N GLU A 34 0.46 21.11 11.95
CA GLU A 34 1.29 19.91 11.76
C GLU A 34 0.77 18.66 12.51
N GLU A 35 0.57 18.77 13.82
CA GLU A 35 0.21 17.63 14.67
C GLU A 35 -1.18 17.07 14.32
N LYS A 36 -2.18 17.96 14.31
CA LYS A 36 -3.57 17.58 14.02
C LYS A 36 -3.75 17.16 12.56
N GLY A 37 -3.09 17.84 11.63
CA GLY A 37 -3.07 17.47 10.21
C GLY A 37 -2.53 16.06 10.00
N ARG A 38 -1.34 15.74 10.55
CA ARG A 38 -0.76 14.38 10.47
C ARG A 38 -1.64 13.32 11.12
N TYR A 39 -2.28 13.62 12.24
CA TYR A 39 -3.24 12.71 12.86
C TYR A 39 -4.42 12.41 11.92
N VAL A 40 -5.05 13.44 11.37
CA VAL A 40 -6.21 13.30 10.46
C VAL A 40 -5.82 12.56 9.18
N ILE A 41 -4.63 12.83 8.62
CA ILE A 41 -4.11 12.08 7.46
C ILE A 41 -4.01 10.59 7.80
N ARG A 42 -3.40 10.26 8.94
CA ARG A 42 -3.21 8.87 9.38
C ARG A 42 -4.55 8.15 9.55
N ASP A 43 -5.49 8.77 10.25
CA ASP A 43 -6.82 8.22 10.50
C ASP A 43 -7.64 8.07 9.19
N THR A 44 -7.51 9.02 8.28
CA THR A 44 -8.17 8.96 6.96
C THR A 44 -7.65 7.79 6.13
N VAL A 45 -6.32 7.62 6.06
CA VAL A 45 -5.70 6.49 5.35
C VAL A 45 -6.11 5.17 6.00
N TYR A 46 -6.13 5.09 7.33
CA TYR A 46 -6.60 3.88 8.05
C TYR A 46 -8.02 3.51 7.64
N LYS A 47 -8.97 4.45 7.73
CA LYS A 47 -10.38 4.21 7.39
C LYS A 47 -10.56 3.78 5.94
N MET A 48 -9.90 4.48 5.01
CA MET A 48 -9.97 4.17 3.57
C MET A 48 -9.43 2.75 3.28
N SER A 49 -8.27 2.42 3.82
CA SER A 49 -7.60 1.14 3.57
C SER A 49 -8.38 -0.02 4.21
N LYS A 50 -8.87 0.15 5.44
CA LYS A 50 -9.75 -0.84 6.09
C LYS A 50 -11.04 -1.06 5.31
N ALA A 51 -11.71 0.01 4.88
CA ALA A 51 -12.93 -0.11 4.06
C ALA A 51 -12.66 -0.87 2.74
N SER A 52 -11.49 -0.68 2.15
CA SER A 52 -11.04 -1.41 0.95
C SER A 52 -10.82 -2.90 1.23
N GLY A 53 -10.22 -3.23 2.37
CA GLY A 53 -10.07 -4.61 2.85
C GLY A 53 -11.42 -5.30 3.07
N GLU A 54 -12.34 -4.64 3.76
CA GLU A 54 -13.69 -5.16 3.98
C GLU A 54 -14.48 -5.33 2.68
N ALA A 55 -14.30 -4.42 1.72
CA ALA A 55 -14.92 -4.54 0.40
C ALA A 55 -14.38 -5.73 -0.39
N THR A 56 -13.07 -5.95 -0.35
CA THR A 56 -12.41 -7.14 -0.94
C THR A 56 -12.94 -8.42 -0.30
N ARG A 57 -13.01 -8.46 1.04
CA ARG A 57 -13.55 -9.58 1.80
C ARG A 57 -14.97 -9.94 1.35
N ARG A 58 -15.86 -8.95 1.29
CA ARG A 58 -17.24 -9.13 0.80
C ARG A 58 -17.30 -9.58 -0.66
N ASN A 59 -16.38 -9.13 -1.51
CA ASN A 59 -16.32 -9.57 -2.91
C ASN A 59 -15.96 -11.04 -3.02
N TYR A 60 -14.96 -11.49 -2.25
CA TYR A 60 -14.49 -12.87 -2.24
C TYR A 60 -15.59 -13.82 -1.71
N GLU A 61 -16.22 -13.45 -0.60
CA GLU A 61 -17.35 -14.19 -0.03
C GLU A 61 -18.50 -14.37 -1.05
N LYS A 62 -18.85 -13.31 -1.79
CA LYS A 62 -19.87 -13.38 -2.86
C LYS A 62 -19.49 -14.32 -4.01
N ARG A 63 -18.19 -14.52 -4.24
CA ARG A 63 -17.65 -15.40 -5.27
C ARG A 63 -17.35 -16.82 -4.75
N GLY A 64 -17.58 -17.08 -3.47
CA GLY A 64 -17.23 -18.36 -2.83
C GLY A 64 -15.72 -18.57 -2.67
N ILE A 65 -14.93 -17.49 -2.63
CA ILE A 65 -13.47 -17.52 -2.43
C ILE A 65 -13.18 -17.27 -0.96
N GLU A 66 -12.37 -18.12 -0.33
CA GLU A 66 -11.95 -17.90 1.05
C GLU A 66 -10.99 -16.71 1.15
N ASN A 67 -11.09 -15.94 2.24
CA ASN A 67 -10.29 -14.74 2.49
C ASN A 67 -8.88 -15.07 3.01
N THR A 68 -8.18 -15.99 2.36
CA THR A 68 -6.82 -16.41 2.73
C THR A 68 -5.77 -15.51 2.11
N TRP A 69 -4.54 -15.59 2.64
CA TRP A 69 -3.43 -14.84 2.06
C TRP A 69 -3.08 -15.32 0.66
N GLU A 70 -3.13 -16.63 0.47
CA GLU A 70 -2.88 -17.31 -0.79
C GLU A 70 -3.89 -16.87 -1.86
N ASN A 71 -5.19 -16.85 -1.54
CA ASN A 71 -6.22 -16.40 -2.47
C ASN A 71 -6.09 -14.91 -2.77
N HIS A 72 -5.77 -14.08 -1.77
CA HIS A 72 -5.53 -12.67 -2.01
C HIS A 72 -4.35 -12.43 -2.96
N ARG A 73 -3.26 -13.20 -2.78
CA ARG A 73 -2.08 -13.12 -3.65
C ARG A 73 -2.36 -13.67 -5.04
N ALA A 74 -3.15 -14.72 -5.19
CA ALA A 74 -3.51 -15.28 -6.49
C ALA A 74 -4.33 -14.28 -7.33
N GLU A 75 -5.33 -13.64 -6.74
CA GLU A 75 -6.23 -12.70 -7.41
C GLU A 75 -5.54 -11.38 -7.78
N ASN A 76 -4.66 -10.85 -6.92
CA ASN A 76 -4.04 -9.53 -7.11
C ASN A 76 -2.60 -9.61 -7.62
N GLY A 77 -1.97 -10.78 -7.54
CA GLY A 77 -0.60 -11.04 -8.00
C GLY A 77 -0.32 -10.57 -9.43
N PRO A 78 -1.21 -10.80 -10.42
CA PRO A 78 -1.01 -10.32 -11.79
C PRO A 78 -0.91 -8.79 -11.90
N VAL A 79 -1.69 -8.04 -11.13
CA VAL A 79 -1.61 -6.57 -11.10
C VAL A 79 -0.31 -6.14 -10.41
N TYR A 80 0.01 -6.77 -9.29
CA TYR A 80 1.25 -6.47 -8.56
C TYR A 80 2.51 -6.74 -9.38
N SER A 81 2.56 -7.81 -10.17
CA SER A 81 3.73 -8.14 -10.99
C SER A 81 3.96 -7.19 -12.16
N VAL A 82 2.90 -6.54 -12.67
CA VAL A 82 3.01 -5.49 -13.69
C VAL A 82 3.60 -4.22 -13.10
N ALA A 83 3.19 -3.84 -11.89
CA ALA A 83 3.47 -2.53 -11.32
C ALA A 83 4.66 -2.51 -10.33
N TRP A 84 4.81 -3.52 -9.48
CA TRP A 84 5.92 -3.64 -8.51
C TRP A 84 7.05 -4.51 -9.07
N ILE A 85 8.27 -4.34 -8.56
CA ILE A 85 9.38 -5.28 -8.79
C ILE A 85 9.73 -5.89 -7.44
N GLY A 86 9.60 -7.20 -7.34
CA GLY A 86 9.80 -7.95 -6.10
C GLY A 86 8.88 -9.15 -5.98
N GLY A 87 8.80 -9.72 -4.79
CA GLY A 87 8.02 -10.93 -4.55
C GLY A 87 8.11 -11.46 -3.13
N THR A 88 7.47 -12.61 -2.94
CA THR A 88 7.46 -13.34 -1.67
C THR A 88 8.83 -13.95 -1.41
N VAL A 89 9.42 -13.63 -0.26
CA VAL A 89 10.71 -14.17 0.18
C VAL A 89 10.57 -15.19 1.32
N VAL A 90 9.44 -15.17 2.05
CA VAL A 90 9.04 -16.21 3.02
C VAL A 90 7.58 -16.54 2.83
N ASN A 91 7.25 -17.84 2.80
CA ASN A 91 5.88 -18.34 2.62
C ASN A 91 5.60 -19.55 3.54
N GLU A 92 5.43 -19.29 4.83
CA GLU A 92 5.15 -20.31 5.85
C GLU A 92 3.70 -20.21 6.35
N PRO A 93 3.14 -21.23 7.03
CA PRO A 93 1.74 -21.23 7.46
C PRO A 93 1.30 -20.07 8.38
N LYS A 94 2.26 -19.47 9.10
CA LYS A 94 2.03 -18.37 10.06
C LYS A 94 2.92 -17.14 9.83
N LEU A 95 3.79 -17.19 8.83
CA LEU A 95 4.73 -16.12 8.51
C LEU A 95 4.83 -15.95 7.00
N LYS A 96 4.51 -14.75 6.51
CA LYS A 96 4.74 -14.36 5.11
C LYS A 96 5.63 -13.12 5.08
N VAL A 97 6.57 -13.07 4.14
CA VAL A 97 7.39 -11.88 3.92
C VAL A 97 7.41 -11.57 2.43
N ILE A 98 7.14 -10.32 2.06
CA ILE A 98 7.28 -9.81 0.70
C ILE A 98 8.30 -8.68 0.71
N GLU A 99 9.16 -8.67 -0.31
CA GLU A 99 10.06 -7.55 -0.59
C GLU A 99 9.81 -6.97 -1.98
N TYR A 100 9.78 -5.65 -2.06
CA TYR A 100 9.70 -4.91 -3.31
C TYR A 100 10.89 -3.95 -3.43
N THR A 101 11.74 -4.16 -4.44
CA THR A 101 12.85 -3.28 -4.81
C THR A 101 12.40 -2.12 -5.70
N TYR A 102 11.16 -2.16 -6.20
CA TYR A 102 10.50 -1.02 -6.82
C TYR A 102 9.02 -0.96 -6.42
N CYS A 103 8.60 0.23 -6.02
CA CYS A 103 7.21 0.58 -5.76
C CYS A 103 6.86 1.84 -6.58
N PRO A 104 5.90 1.78 -7.53
CA PRO A 104 5.56 2.92 -8.37
C PRO A 104 5.04 4.11 -7.55
N TYR A 105 4.31 3.82 -6.47
CA TYR A 105 3.78 4.81 -5.54
C TYR A 105 4.90 5.51 -4.73
N GLY A 106 5.84 4.73 -4.18
CA GLY A 106 7.00 5.27 -3.47
C GLY A 106 7.92 6.08 -4.39
N SER A 107 8.18 5.57 -5.60
CA SER A 107 8.96 6.28 -6.63
C SER A 107 8.32 7.60 -7.02
N ALA A 108 6.98 7.67 -7.08
CA ALA A 108 6.28 8.93 -7.35
C ALA A 108 6.51 9.97 -6.26
N PHE A 109 6.44 9.61 -4.98
CA PHE A 109 6.75 10.53 -3.89
C PHE A 109 8.21 11.00 -3.94
N THR A 110 9.16 10.10 -4.18
CA THR A 110 10.58 10.46 -4.33
C THR A 110 10.80 11.48 -5.44
N ARG A 111 10.16 11.30 -6.61
CA ARG A 111 10.23 12.28 -7.71
C ARG A 111 9.62 13.65 -7.37
N MET A 112 8.68 13.70 -6.43
CA MET A 112 8.06 14.95 -5.97
C MET A 112 8.87 15.65 -4.87
N GLY A 113 9.86 14.97 -4.28
CA GLY A 113 10.80 15.52 -3.30
C GLY A 113 10.45 15.21 -1.85
N LYS A 114 11.32 15.64 -0.94
CA LYS A 114 11.35 15.21 0.47
C LYS A 114 10.03 15.40 1.23
N GLY A 115 9.34 16.53 1.03
CA GLY A 115 8.04 16.75 1.68
C GLY A 115 6.96 15.74 1.26
N ALA A 116 7.00 15.31 -0.01
CA ALA A 116 6.10 14.28 -0.51
C ALA A 116 6.47 12.89 0.00
N GLU A 117 7.76 12.59 0.15
CA GLU A 117 8.24 11.34 0.78
C GLU A 117 7.75 11.23 2.24
N GLU A 118 7.87 12.29 3.03
CA GLU A 118 7.45 12.27 4.43
C GLU A 118 5.94 12.02 4.60
N LEU A 119 5.10 12.60 3.73
CA LEU A 119 3.66 12.34 3.73
C LEU A 119 3.35 10.95 3.16
N GLY A 120 4.09 10.53 2.13
CA GLY A 120 4.00 9.19 1.56
C GLY A 120 4.35 8.09 2.56
N ASP A 121 5.29 8.33 3.47
CA ASP A 121 5.64 7.42 4.56
C ASP A 121 4.47 7.26 5.55
N ILE A 122 3.72 8.33 5.86
CA ILE A 122 2.49 8.21 6.67
C ILE A 122 1.51 7.27 5.98
N TYR A 123 1.28 7.47 4.67
CA TYR A 123 0.39 6.62 3.89
C TYR A 123 0.81 5.14 3.97
N CYS A 124 2.08 4.87 3.67
CA CYS A 124 2.62 3.52 3.62
C CYS A 124 2.64 2.85 4.99
N SER A 125 2.81 3.61 6.08
CA SER A 125 2.91 3.05 7.44
C SER A 125 1.60 2.45 7.98
N VAL A 126 0.47 2.76 7.35
CA VAL A 126 -0.87 2.37 7.84
C VAL A 126 -1.61 1.47 6.86
N THR A 127 -1.36 1.63 5.55
CA THR A 127 -2.21 1.06 4.50
C THR A 127 -2.35 -0.45 4.60
N ASP A 128 -1.24 -1.19 4.72
CA ASP A 128 -1.28 -2.66 4.68
C ASP A 128 -1.95 -3.25 5.93
N ASP A 129 -1.57 -2.80 7.13
CA ASP A 129 -2.19 -3.26 8.38
C ASP A 129 -3.70 -2.95 8.39
N ALA A 130 -4.07 -1.72 8.01
CA ALA A 130 -5.47 -1.33 7.94
C ALA A 130 -6.28 -2.18 6.95
N PHE A 131 -5.74 -2.39 5.74
CA PHE A 131 -6.37 -3.25 4.73
C PHE A 131 -6.58 -4.67 5.26
N TRP A 132 -5.54 -5.28 5.84
CA TRP A 132 -5.61 -6.64 6.34
C TRP A 132 -6.53 -6.78 7.55
N SER A 133 -6.59 -5.78 8.43
CA SER A 133 -7.57 -5.75 9.53
C SER A 133 -9.02 -5.79 9.05
N GLY A 134 -9.30 -5.28 7.83
CA GLY A 134 -10.62 -5.36 7.20
C GLY A 134 -10.82 -6.61 6.33
N PHE A 135 -9.75 -7.10 5.71
CA PHE A 135 -9.79 -8.24 4.79
C PHE A 135 -9.75 -9.60 5.50
N ASN A 136 -8.72 -9.83 6.33
CA ASN A 136 -8.58 -11.02 7.16
C ASN A 136 -7.85 -10.64 8.46
N PRO A 137 -8.59 -10.41 9.56
CA PRO A 137 -8.02 -9.94 10.83
C PRO A 137 -7.19 -10.99 11.57
N GLU A 138 -7.10 -12.23 11.10
CA GLU A 138 -6.15 -13.21 11.67
C GLU A 138 -4.70 -12.87 11.35
N TRP A 139 -4.47 -12.11 10.27
CA TRP A 139 -3.13 -11.66 9.89
C TRP A 139 -2.88 -10.25 10.43
N ARG A 140 -1.76 -10.10 11.15
CA ARG A 140 -1.16 -8.80 11.45
C ARG A 140 -0.09 -8.50 10.41
N VAL A 141 -0.02 -7.25 9.96
CA VAL A 141 0.94 -6.84 8.92
C VAL A 141 1.81 -5.72 9.44
N GLU A 142 3.12 -5.89 9.28
CA GLU A 142 4.09 -4.89 9.67
C GLU A 142 4.96 -4.51 8.46
N ARG A 143 5.21 -3.22 8.33
CA ARG A 143 6.17 -2.68 7.38
C ARG A 143 7.52 -2.49 8.08
N GLU A 144 8.39 -3.48 7.93
CA GLU A 144 9.74 -3.44 8.55
C GLU A 144 10.72 -2.55 7.77
N LYS A 145 10.53 -2.39 6.46
CA LYS A 145 11.34 -1.52 5.60
C LYS A 145 10.48 -0.67 4.69
N THR A 146 10.89 0.58 4.49
CA THR A 146 10.19 1.55 3.64
C THR A 146 11.09 1.98 2.48
N PHE A 147 10.49 2.07 1.30
CA PHE A 147 11.22 2.34 0.06
C PHE A 147 12.04 3.64 0.10
N SER A 148 11.48 4.73 0.62
CA SER A 148 12.13 6.04 0.75
C SER A 148 13.42 6.01 1.59
N ARG A 149 13.48 5.15 2.60
CA ARG A 149 14.59 5.06 3.55
C ARG A 149 15.58 3.95 3.23
N ASP A 150 15.06 2.78 2.86
CA ASP A 150 15.82 1.53 2.77
C ASP A 150 16.12 1.12 1.33
N GLY A 151 15.55 1.83 0.33
CA GLY A 151 15.58 1.43 -1.09
C GLY A 151 14.77 0.17 -1.40
N VAL A 152 14.13 -0.42 -0.38
CA VAL A 152 13.29 -1.61 -0.47
C VAL A 152 12.11 -1.48 0.47
N CYS A 153 10.97 -1.98 0.04
CA CYS A 153 9.76 -2.11 0.84
C CYS A 153 9.67 -3.56 1.34
N ARG A 154 9.66 -3.77 2.66
CA ARG A 154 9.47 -5.10 3.26
C ARG A 154 8.21 -5.12 4.10
N LEU A 155 7.32 -6.06 3.77
CA LEU A 155 6.08 -6.32 4.48
C LEU A 155 6.12 -7.71 5.08
N VAL A 156 5.70 -7.82 6.34
CA VAL A 156 5.70 -9.06 7.10
C VAL A 156 4.31 -9.32 7.65
N TRP A 157 3.73 -10.46 7.27
CA TRP A 157 2.46 -10.96 7.80
C TRP A 157 2.74 -12.01 8.86
N ARG A 158 2.10 -11.88 10.02
CA ARG A 158 2.16 -12.85 11.12
C ARG A 158 0.76 -13.25 11.56
N ARG A 159 0.57 -14.53 11.88
CA ARG A 159 -0.63 -15.06 12.51
C ARG A 159 -0.21 -15.88 13.73
N ASP A 160 -0.93 -15.71 14.84
CA ASP A 160 -0.66 -16.43 16.10
C ASP A 160 -1.05 -17.92 16.04
#